data_AF-A0A448KAV3-F1
#
_entry.id   AF-A0A448KAV3-F1
#
_cell.length_a   1.000
_cell.length_b   1.000
_cell.length_c   1.000
_cell.angle_alpha   90.00
_cell.angle_beta   90.00
_cell.angle_gamma   90.00
#
_symmetry.space_group_name_H-M   'P 1'
#
loop_
_entity.id
_entity.type
_entity.pdbx_description
1 polymer ?
#
loop_
_entity_poly.entity_id
_entity_poly.type
_entity_poly.pdbx_seq_one_letter_code
_entity_poly.pdbx_strand_id
1 'polypeptide(L)'
;MFVIGWVIPDTIEWAHCFVYDIDVSEHLLHGKPVSDEQVQAWADEAEAGYDLADLPAPRRGRPPVGEGPGTVVPVRLDQETIAALTRRANKEGLATRSDAIRAAVREWAHRA
;
A
#
# COMPACT_ATOMS: atom_id res chain seq x y z
N MET A 1 -22.66 -24.42 -0.24
CA MET A 1 -22.83 -23.09 0.38
C MET A 1 -21.72 -22.96 1.41
N PHE A 2 -20.56 -22.42 1.03
CA PHE A 2 -19.35 -22.43 1.85
C PHE A 2 -19.19 -21.10 2.58
N VAL A 3 -19.21 -21.18 3.91
CA VAL A 3 -18.82 -20.13 4.84
C VAL A 3 -17.30 -20.17 4.97
N ILE A 4 -16.60 -19.06 4.73
CA ILE A 4 -15.16 -18.94 5.00
C ILE A 4 -14.99 -17.85 6.05
N GLY A 5 -14.91 -18.27 7.31
CA GLY A 5 -14.47 -17.42 8.42
C GLY A 5 -12.97 -17.19 8.30
N TRP A 6 -12.54 -15.94 8.33
CA TRP A 6 -11.13 -15.56 8.44
C TRP A 6 -10.78 -15.40 9.92
N VAL A 7 -10.17 -16.43 10.49
CA VAL A 7 -9.31 -16.28 11.67
C VAL A 7 -8.01 -15.68 11.15
N ILE A 8 -7.74 -14.43 11.52
CA ILE A 8 -6.43 -13.79 11.28
C ILE A 8 -5.60 -14.03 12.54
N PRO A 9 -4.64 -14.95 12.55
CA PRO A 9 -3.69 -15.01 13.64
C PRO A 9 -2.75 -13.82 13.53
N ASP A 10 -2.57 -13.17 14.68
CA ASP A 10 -1.57 -12.15 14.95
C ASP A 10 -0.17 -12.56 14.45
N THR A 11 0.68 -11.56 14.22
CA THR A 11 2.12 -11.63 13.91
C THR A 11 2.49 -11.72 12.43
N ILE A 12 2.42 -10.59 11.71
CA ILE A 12 3.58 -10.20 10.89
C ILE A 12 3.78 -8.68 10.93
N GLU A 13 4.74 -8.22 11.74
CA GLU A 13 5.36 -6.89 11.64
C GLU A 13 6.06 -6.77 10.28
N TRP A 14 5.29 -6.42 9.25
CA TRP A 14 5.81 -5.61 8.18
C TRP A 14 5.47 -4.19 8.56
N ALA A 15 6.42 -3.28 8.57
CA ALA A 15 6.07 -1.87 8.50
C ALA A 15 5.12 -1.73 7.31
N HIS A 16 3.85 -1.45 7.61
CA HIS A 16 2.76 -1.41 6.66
C HIS A 16 3.01 -0.23 5.73
N CYS A 17 3.80 -0.43 4.67
CA CYS A 17 3.84 0.51 3.55
C CYS A 17 2.62 0.22 2.67
N PHE A 18 1.43 0.34 3.27
CA PHE A 18 0.20 0.55 2.53
C PHE A 18 0.09 2.05 2.33
N VAL A 19 -0.06 2.50 1.08
CA VAL A 19 -0.28 3.92 0.74
C VAL A 19 -1.57 4.48 1.37
N TYR A 20 -2.38 3.63 2.01
CA TYR A 20 -3.63 3.97 2.68
C TYR A 20 -3.75 3.30 4.06
N ASP A 21 -2.67 3.21 4.84
CA ASP A 21 -2.82 2.93 6.27
C ASP A 21 -3.28 4.24 6.95
N ILE A 22 -4.59 4.52 6.81
CA ILE A 22 -5.28 5.52 7.61
C ILE A 22 -5.96 4.71 8.71
N ASP A 23 -5.36 4.70 9.90
CA ASP A 23 -6.05 4.26 11.10
C ASP A 23 -7.22 5.23 11.34
N VAL A 24 -8.42 4.78 10.96
CA VAL A 24 -9.67 5.49 11.21
C VAL A 24 -10.27 4.86 12.47
N SER A 25 -10.08 5.52 13.62
CA SER A 25 -10.88 5.28 14.82
C SER A 25 -11.89 6.42 14.96
N GLU A 26 -12.86 6.31 15.88
CA GLU A 26 -14.06 7.16 15.94
C GLU A 26 -13.77 8.67 15.81
N HIS A 27 -12.57 9.15 16.21
CA HIS A 27 -12.17 10.55 16.06
C HIS A 27 -10.66 10.72 15.79
N LEU A 28 -9.94 9.74 15.24
CA LEU A 28 -8.50 9.89 14.95
C LEU A 28 -8.22 9.89 13.45
N LEU A 29 -7.39 10.83 13.01
CA LEU A 29 -6.82 10.88 11.67
C LEU A 29 -5.29 11.00 11.78
N HIS A 30 -4.56 10.00 11.28
CA HIS A 30 -3.10 9.86 11.49
C HIS A 30 -2.69 9.89 12.98
N GLY A 31 -3.49 9.27 13.85
CA GLY A 31 -3.26 9.25 15.30
C GLY A 31 -3.50 10.60 16.01
N LYS A 32 -4.03 11.61 15.31
CA LYS A 32 -4.40 12.91 15.88
C LYS A 32 -5.92 13.00 16.06
N PRO A 33 -6.41 13.52 17.21
CA PRO A 33 -7.84 13.75 17.40
C PRO A 33 -8.38 14.78 16.42
N VAL A 34 -9.54 14.47 15.86
CA VAL A 34 -10.35 15.33 15.00
C VAL A 34 -11.53 15.81 15.83
N SER A 35 -11.75 17.12 15.92
CA SER A 35 -12.91 17.68 16.62
C SER A 35 -14.15 17.67 15.74
N ASP A 36 -15.34 17.68 16.35
CA ASP A 36 -16.62 17.79 15.62
C ASP A 36 -16.67 19.07 14.78
N GLU A 37 -16.08 20.16 15.25
CA GLU A 37 -15.96 21.42 14.50
C GLU A 37 -15.13 21.24 13.23
N GLN A 38 -14.06 20.45 13.28
CA GLN A 38 -13.22 20.14 12.13
C GLN A 38 -13.95 19.22 11.15
N VAL A 39 -14.73 18.26 11.64
CA VAL A 39 -15.58 17.41 10.80
C VAL A 39 -16.64 18.26 10.10
N GLN A 40 -17.30 19.18 10.81
CA GLN A 40 -18.32 20.05 10.24
C GLN A 40 -17.73 20.99 9.19
N ALA A 41 -16.55 21.57 9.45
CA ALA A 41 -15.86 22.41 8.48
C ALA A 41 -15.55 21.66 7.17
N TRP A 42 -15.12 20.39 7.26
CA TRP A 42 -14.90 19.55 6.07
C TRP A 42 -16.21 19.16 5.35
N ALA A 43 -17.29 18.95 6.10
CA ALA A 43 -18.60 18.68 5.51
C ALA A 43 -19.11 19.89 4.73
N ASP A 44 -19.05 21.08 5.34
CA ASP A 44 -19.45 22.34 4.70
C ASP A 44 -18.62 22.63 3.45
N GLU A 45 -17.30 22.37 3.50
CA GLU A 45 -16.39 22.50 2.35
C GLU A 45 -16.79 21.53 1.21
N ALA A 46 -17.11 20.28 1.53
CA ALA A 46 -17.53 19.30 0.55
C ALA A 46 -18.91 19.62 -0.07
N GLU A 47 -19.85 20.13 0.73
CA GLU A 47 -21.18 20.52 0.28
C GLU A 47 -21.17 21.80 -0.57
N ALA A 48 -20.28 22.74 -0.27
CA ALA A 48 -20.05 23.93 -1.11
C ALA A 48 -19.54 23.56 -2.51
N GLY A 49 -18.86 22.42 -2.63
CA GLY A 49 -18.29 21.90 -3.86
C GLY A 49 -16.94 22.54 -4.21
N TYR A 50 -16.10 21.77 -4.91
CA TYR A 50 -14.78 22.24 -5.35
C TYR A 50 -14.83 22.77 -6.79
N ASP A 51 -14.19 23.91 -7.04
CA ASP A 51 -13.91 24.35 -8.40
C ASP A 51 -12.86 23.45 -9.05
N LEU A 52 -13.18 22.87 -10.21
CA LEU A 52 -12.27 22.02 -10.96
C LEU A 52 -11.02 22.76 -11.43
N ALA A 53 -11.07 24.10 -11.53
CA ALA A 53 -9.92 24.94 -11.84
C ALA A 53 -8.90 25.03 -10.69
N ASP A 54 -9.37 24.88 -9.44
CA ASP A 54 -8.53 24.93 -8.23
C ASP A 54 -7.96 23.55 -7.88
N LEU A 55 -8.50 22.48 -8.47
CA LEU A 55 -7.97 21.14 -8.28
C LEU A 55 -6.64 20.95 -9.02
N PRO A 56 -5.66 20.27 -8.41
CA PRO A 56 -4.46 19.87 -9.12
C PRO A 56 -4.82 19.10 -10.39
N ALA A 57 -4.09 19.35 -11.47
CA ALA A 57 -4.27 18.62 -12.72
C ALA A 57 -4.36 17.11 -12.44
N PRO A 58 -5.34 16.38 -13.03
CA PRO A 58 -5.55 14.97 -12.76
C PRO A 58 -4.23 14.21 -12.94
N ARG A 59 -3.69 13.66 -11.85
CA ARG A 59 -2.54 12.76 -11.95
C ARG A 59 -3.01 11.48 -12.62
N ARG A 60 -2.34 11.11 -13.70
CA ARG A 60 -2.66 9.94 -14.53
C ARG A 60 -2.47 8.65 -13.71
N GLY A 61 -3.56 8.17 -13.10
CA GLY A 61 -3.65 6.84 -12.49
C GLY A 61 -2.58 6.50 -11.46
N ARG A 62 -2.47 5.21 -11.14
CA ARG A 62 -1.39 4.69 -10.29
C ARG A 62 -0.04 4.87 -11.02
N PRO A 63 1.00 5.38 -10.35
CA PRO A 63 2.33 5.46 -10.93
C PRO A 63 2.77 4.11 -11.52
N PRO A 64 3.33 4.09 -12.75
CA PRO A 64 3.76 2.85 -13.38
C PRO A 64 4.96 2.26 -12.64
N VAL A 65 5.11 0.93 -12.70
CA VAL A 65 6.20 0.19 -12.04
C VAL A 65 7.50 0.23 -12.89
N GLY A 66 7.42 0.77 -14.11
CA GLY A 66 8.48 0.93 -15.10
C GLY A 66 8.00 1.82 -16.26
N GLU A 67 8.51 1.62 -17.47
CA GLU A 67 8.14 2.43 -18.67
C GLU A 67 6.73 2.14 -19.22
N GLY A 68 5.93 1.29 -18.54
CA GLY A 68 4.60 0.90 -18.99
C GLY A 68 3.73 0.29 -17.90
N PRO A 69 2.52 -0.17 -18.26
CA PRO A 69 1.63 -0.86 -17.32
C PRO A 69 2.30 -2.13 -16.81
N GLY A 70 2.23 -2.35 -15.49
CA GLY A 70 2.70 -3.58 -14.89
C GLY A 70 1.82 -4.76 -15.30
N THR A 71 2.42 -5.89 -15.65
CA THR A 71 1.71 -7.16 -15.86
C THR A 71 1.78 -8.01 -14.59
N VAL A 72 0.65 -8.56 -14.15
CA VAL A 72 0.60 -9.46 -12.99
C VAL A 72 0.91 -10.88 -13.45
N VAL A 73 1.96 -11.47 -12.88
CA VAL A 73 2.33 -12.88 -13.09
C VAL A 73 2.11 -13.64 -11.78
N PRO A 74 1.07 -14.49 -11.65
CA PRO A 74 0.83 -15.25 -10.43
C PRO A 74 1.86 -16.38 -10.30
N VAL A 75 2.60 -16.42 -9.19
CA VAL A 75 3.61 -17.45 -8.88
C VAL A 75 3.36 -17.98 -7.47
N ARG A 76 3.39 -19.31 -7.30
CA ARG A 76 3.40 -19.94 -5.97
C ARG A 76 4.83 -20.08 -5.49
N LEU A 77 5.12 -19.49 -4.33
CA LEU A 77 6.40 -19.63 -3.64
C LEU A 77 6.14 -20.35 -2.33
N ASP A 78 7.04 -21.26 -1.97
CA ASP A 78 7.01 -21.91 -0.67
C ASP A 78 7.42 -20.93 0.44
N GLN A 79 7.10 -21.31 1.68
CA GLN A 79 7.33 -20.46 2.84
C GLN A 79 8.82 -20.20 3.11
N GLU A 80 9.69 -21.16 2.81
CA GLU A 80 11.13 -21.03 3.02
C GLU A 80 11.72 -19.99 2.05
N THR A 81 11.31 -20.04 0.78
CA THR A 81 11.69 -19.06 -0.24
C THR A 81 11.21 -17.66 0.14
N ILE A 82 9.97 -17.51 0.60
CA ILE A 82 9.43 -16.22 1.05
C ILE A 82 10.23 -15.69 2.26
N ALA A 83 10.58 -16.57 3.21
CA ALA A 83 11.36 -16.19 4.38
C ALA A 83 12.79 -15.78 4.01
N ALA A 84 13.44 -16.50 3.10
CA ALA A 84 14.77 -16.17 2.61
C ALA A 84 14.80 -14.82 1.89
N LEU A 85 13.82 -14.59 1.00
CA LEU A 85 13.65 -13.30 0.32
C LEU A 85 13.45 -12.16 1.31
N THR A 86 12.60 -12.37 2.32
CA THR A 86 12.32 -11.39 3.38
C THR A 86 13.58 -11.01 4.15
N ARG A 87 14.38 -12.00 4.58
CA ARG A 87 15.63 -11.74 5.28
C ARG A 87 16.61 -10.91 4.44
N ARG A 88 16.73 -11.24 3.15
CA ARG A 88 17.57 -10.49 2.22
C ARG A 88 17.07 -9.07 2.02
N ALA A 89 15.76 -8.89 1.83
CA ALA A 89 15.14 -7.58 1.67
C ALA A 89 15.40 -6.65 2.86
N ASN A 90 15.25 -7.16 4.09
CA ASN A 90 15.52 -6.40 5.31
C ASN A 90 16.98 -6.00 5.41
N LYS A 91 17.91 -6.89 5.05
CA LYS A 91 19.35 -6.60 5.03
C LYS A 91 19.70 -5.51 4.01
N GLU A 92 19.02 -5.49 2.87
CA GLU A 92 19.24 -4.53 1.77
C GLU A 92 18.43 -3.23 1.94
N GLY A 93 17.60 -3.12 2.99
CA GLY A 93 16.80 -1.92 3.26
C GLY A 93 15.64 -1.72 2.27
N LEU A 94 15.12 -2.78 1.66
CA LEU A 94 13.99 -2.68 0.73
C LEU A 94 12.68 -2.49 1.49
N ALA A 95 11.90 -1.49 1.09
CA ALA A 95 10.70 -1.06 1.80
C ALA A 95 9.55 -2.08 1.75
N THR A 96 9.43 -2.84 0.65
CA THR A 96 8.32 -3.80 0.49
C THR A 96 8.75 -5.15 -0.07
N ARG A 97 7.96 -6.18 0.22
CA ARG A 97 8.14 -7.52 -0.38
C ARG A 97 8.07 -7.48 -1.91
N SER A 98 7.21 -6.65 -2.49
CA SER A 98 7.10 -6.47 -3.93
C SER A 98 8.35 -5.81 -4.53
N ASP A 99 9.03 -4.92 -3.80
CA ASP A 99 10.33 -4.37 -4.22
C ASP A 99 11.40 -5.45 -4.23
N ALA A 100 11.44 -6.29 -3.19
CA ALA A 100 12.37 -7.42 -3.10
C ALA A 100 12.20 -8.43 -4.24
N ILE A 101 10.96 -8.82 -4.56
CA ILE A 101 10.66 -9.71 -5.69
C ILE A 101 11.14 -9.08 -7.01
N ARG A 102 10.83 -7.80 -7.25
CA ARG A 102 11.24 -7.10 -8.46
C ARG A 102 12.77 -6.98 -8.58
N ALA A 103 13.46 -6.68 -7.48
CA ALA A 103 14.91 -6.60 -7.44
C ALA A 103 15.55 -7.95 -7.78
N ALA A 104 15.08 -9.04 -7.15
CA ALA A 104 15.56 -10.39 -7.40
C ALA A 104 15.36 -10.83 -8.87
N VAL A 105 14.19 -10.57 -9.45
CA VAL A 105 13.88 -10.90 -10.85
C VAL A 105 14.76 -10.09 -11.81
N ARG A 106 14.98 -8.80 -11.55
CA ARG A 106 15.88 -7.96 -12.37
C ARG A 106 17.31 -8.45 -12.29
N GLU A 107 17.81 -8.74 -11.09
CA GLU A 107 19.16 -9.28 -10.90
C GLU A 107 19.35 -10.60 -11.68
N TRP A 108 18.36 -11.50 -11.62
CA TRP A 108 18.39 -12.74 -12.38
C TRP A 108 18.41 -12.49 -13.90
N ALA A 109 17.55 -11.59 -14.40
CA ALA A 109 17.45 -11.28 -15.82
C ALA A 109 18.70 -10.59 -16.39
N HIS A 110 19.42 -9.81 -15.58
CA HIS A 110 20.62 -9.08 -16.00
C HIS A 110 21.92 -9.91 -15.93
N ARG A 111 21.92 -11.05 -15.24
CA ARG A 111 23.10 -11.93 -15.10
C ARG A 111 23.20 -13.00 -16.22
N ALA A 112 22.43 -12.87 -17.29
CA ALA A 112 22.44 -13.76 -18.45
C ALA A 112 23.47 -13.35 -19.51
#